data_AF-A0A292SFQ2-F1
#
_entry.id   AF-A0A292SFQ2-F1
#
_cell.length_a   1.000
_cell.length_b   1.000
_cell.length_c   1.000
_cell.angle_alpha   90.00
_cell.angle_beta   90.00
_cell.angle_gamma   90.00
#
_symmetry.space_group_name_H-M   'P 1'
#
loop_
_entity.id
_entity.type
_entity.pdbx_description
1 polymer ?
#
loop_
_entity_poly.entity_id
_entity_poly.type
_entity_poly.pdbx_seq_one_letter_code
_entity_poly.pdbx_strand_id
1 'polypeptide(L)'
;MLVNAAKIYSTLGNPNSLIPLGVKDASSCLGMTAGSYATGKEEGFDRFIDEFGTEALWLGGIPAFKWIFDKTVFKAYGLDSKIDPRNLKDSEIFKKIKQYAPTEEIKKNLEKAENKKRLFKNLAATKFAVSTVLAALTYVGMTRLKQYYTEQKIRKNLIKEYNESKKAKQEENNNANKPAFKGIGKVVEEFAFSPVKNMYIMDGFITTERLTDSRSSQEFIGYAIKEGSCLFFLYYAGKKIQEFMEKNAKSKHGKSITLDSRVLEDTKFKQAFLDGSIEGSLKEFNAANTSKVNLYEFLHKNPDNKIVQIAKQSDLITTLKGSNKIDTRAYIDLKEVQNVSSQVSELYNQYKSSLGKETCDEFFKGVRKLKRRSIINNIGACILALGVITPGIMLLKRLTDKSGKEFQTKREIKEQLIKEGIIS
;
A
#
# COMPACT_ATOMS: atom_id res chain seq x y z
N MET A 1 -22.95 -2.91 -4.67
CA MET A 1 -22.92 -2.50 -3.25
C MET A 1 -22.72 -0.99 -3.25
N LEU A 2 -23.63 -0.21 -2.67
CA LEU A 2 -23.56 1.25 -2.75
C LEU A 2 -22.35 1.79 -1.96
N VAL A 3 -21.58 2.67 -2.59
CA VAL A 3 -20.46 3.37 -1.94
C VAL A 3 -21.03 4.49 -1.08
N ASN A 4 -21.12 4.25 0.23
CA ASN A 4 -21.50 5.27 1.19
C ASN A 4 -20.26 5.90 1.86
N ALA A 5 -20.44 7.07 2.49
CA ALA A 5 -19.36 7.78 3.15
C ALA A 5 -18.62 6.91 4.19
N ALA A 6 -19.34 6.05 4.93
CA ALA A 6 -18.76 5.16 5.92
C ALA A 6 -17.75 4.17 5.31
N LYS A 7 -18.06 3.56 4.15
CA LYS A 7 -17.12 2.69 3.44
C LYS A 7 -15.96 3.47 2.82
N ILE A 8 -16.15 4.72 2.35
CA ILE A 8 -15.04 5.58 1.90
C ILE A 8 -14.08 5.84 3.07
N TYR A 9 -14.57 6.39 4.19
CA TYR A 9 -13.74 6.68 5.37
C TYR A 9 -13.07 5.42 5.94
N SER A 10 -13.75 4.28 5.96
CA SER A 10 -13.14 3.01 6.36
C SER A 10 -12.00 2.60 5.42
N THR A 11 -12.25 2.60 4.10
CA THR A 11 -11.28 2.13 3.10
C THR A 11 -10.03 3.01 3.04
N LEU A 12 -10.20 4.31 3.32
CA LEU A 12 -9.12 5.31 3.47
C LEU A 12 -8.43 5.24 4.85
N GLY A 13 -9.16 4.90 5.91
CA GLY A 13 -8.63 4.80 7.28
C GLY A 13 -7.99 3.44 7.63
N ASN A 14 -8.08 2.44 6.74
CA ASN A 14 -7.56 1.09 6.97
C ASN A 14 -6.08 1.00 6.56
N PRO A 15 -5.13 0.77 7.50
CA PRO A 15 -3.69 0.72 7.21
C PRO A 15 -3.24 -0.54 6.45
N ASN A 16 -4.12 -1.55 6.27
CA ASN A 16 -3.89 -2.72 5.43
C ASN A 16 -4.48 -2.56 4.02
N SER A 17 -5.16 -1.45 3.74
CA SER A 17 -5.72 -1.11 2.42
C SER A 17 -4.66 -0.49 1.51
N LEU A 18 -4.67 -0.88 0.23
CA LEU A 18 -3.80 -0.30 -0.80
C LEU A 18 -4.26 1.08 -1.29
N ILE A 19 -5.56 1.38 -1.16
CA ILE A 19 -6.17 2.62 -1.67
C ILE A 19 -5.63 3.89 -1.00
N PRO A 20 -5.48 3.99 0.35
CA PRO A 20 -4.87 5.17 0.97
C PRO A 20 -3.35 5.28 0.75
N LEU A 21 -2.69 4.26 0.19
CA LEU A 21 -1.33 4.38 -0.33
C LEU A 21 -1.37 4.98 -1.74
N GLY A 22 -2.14 4.39 -2.67
CA GLY A 22 -2.31 4.92 -4.04
C GLY A 22 -2.77 6.39 -4.07
N VAL A 23 -3.70 6.79 -3.19
CA VAL A 23 -4.15 8.20 -3.07
C VAL A 23 -3.01 9.16 -2.67
N LYS A 24 -2.04 8.71 -1.86
CA LYS A 24 -0.85 9.49 -1.49
C LYS A 24 0.21 9.45 -2.59
N ASP A 25 0.42 8.27 -3.18
CA ASP A 25 1.37 7.98 -4.25
C ASP A 25 1.06 8.85 -5.48
N ALA A 26 -0.16 8.77 -6.01
CA ALA A 26 -0.68 9.63 -7.07
C ALA A 26 -0.52 11.14 -6.77
N SER A 27 -0.66 11.56 -5.50
CA SER A 27 -0.43 12.96 -5.12
C SER A 27 1.05 13.37 -5.22
N SER A 28 1.97 12.45 -4.96
CA SER A 28 3.40 12.65 -5.21
C SER A 28 3.69 12.65 -6.72
N CYS A 29 3.14 11.68 -7.47
CA CYS A 29 3.27 11.62 -8.93
C CYS A 29 2.80 12.94 -9.59
N LEU A 30 1.65 13.48 -9.17
CA LEU A 30 1.14 14.78 -9.62
C LEU A 30 2.07 15.94 -9.23
N GLY A 31 2.47 16.05 -7.96
CA GLY A 31 3.32 17.14 -7.47
C GLY A 31 4.71 17.17 -8.13
N MET A 32 5.33 15.99 -8.26
CA MET A 32 6.61 15.80 -8.94
C MET A 32 6.51 16.14 -10.43
N THR A 33 5.45 15.68 -11.10
CA THR A 33 5.17 16.01 -12.51
C THR A 33 5.00 17.52 -12.71
N ALA A 34 4.19 18.18 -11.87
CA ALA A 34 3.97 19.62 -11.94
C ALA A 34 5.27 20.42 -11.67
N GLY A 35 6.09 19.98 -10.71
CA GLY A 35 7.39 20.57 -10.43
C GLY A 35 8.37 20.47 -11.61
N SER A 36 8.42 19.33 -12.30
CA SER A 36 9.22 19.17 -13.53
C SER A 36 8.64 19.95 -14.73
N TYR A 37 7.31 20.11 -14.85
CA TYR A 37 6.72 20.98 -15.87
C TYR A 37 7.08 22.47 -15.69
N ALA A 38 7.34 22.92 -14.45
CA ALA A 38 7.82 24.26 -14.16
C ALA A 38 9.29 24.51 -14.61
N THR A 39 10.07 23.46 -14.89
CA THR A 39 11.43 23.56 -15.46
C THR A 39 11.53 23.17 -16.93
N GLY A 40 10.61 22.36 -17.46
CA GLY A 40 10.48 22.17 -18.91
C GLY A 40 9.35 21.23 -19.32
N LYS A 41 8.75 21.47 -20.50
CA LYS A 41 7.70 20.59 -21.06
C LYS A 41 8.19 19.18 -21.37
N GLU A 42 9.44 19.03 -21.80
CA GLU A 42 10.04 17.72 -22.09
C GLU A 42 10.30 16.94 -20.79
N GLU A 43 10.85 17.61 -19.76
CA GLU A 43 11.07 17.00 -18.44
C GLU A 43 9.75 16.64 -17.75
N GLY A 44 8.74 17.52 -17.77
CA GLY A 44 7.43 17.24 -17.17
C GLY A 44 6.74 16.02 -17.79
N PHE A 45 6.87 15.82 -19.11
CA PHE A 45 6.34 14.64 -19.79
C PHE A 45 7.14 13.37 -19.49
N ASP A 46 8.47 13.47 -19.42
CA ASP A 46 9.34 12.36 -19.04
C ASP A 46 9.08 11.90 -17.59
N ARG A 47 8.97 12.86 -16.66
CA ARG A 47 8.61 12.63 -15.26
C ARG A 47 7.20 12.01 -15.14
N PHE A 48 6.21 12.50 -15.89
CA PHE A 48 4.87 11.91 -15.91
C PHE A 48 4.90 10.41 -16.24
N ILE A 49 5.65 10.00 -17.26
CA ILE A 49 5.76 8.57 -17.63
C ILE A 49 6.50 7.77 -16.54
N ASP A 50 7.51 8.35 -15.87
CA ASP A 50 8.24 7.66 -14.80
C ASP A 50 7.35 7.36 -13.59
N GLU A 51 6.64 8.38 -13.11
CA GLU A 51 5.86 8.29 -11.87
C GLU A 51 4.57 7.46 -12.10
N PHE A 52 3.75 7.81 -13.10
CA PHE A 52 2.51 7.08 -13.37
C PHE A 52 2.72 5.71 -14.03
N GLY A 53 3.84 5.51 -14.75
CA GLY A 53 4.24 4.19 -15.22
C GLY A 53 4.60 3.24 -14.07
N THR A 54 5.21 3.77 -13.00
CA THR A 54 5.44 3.03 -11.75
C THR A 54 4.11 2.71 -11.05
N GLU A 55 3.21 3.70 -10.92
CA GLU A 55 1.90 3.52 -10.27
C GLU A 55 1.05 2.43 -10.97
N ALA A 56 0.94 2.50 -12.30
CA ALA A 56 0.18 1.53 -13.09
C ALA A 56 0.76 0.10 -12.99
N LEU A 57 2.09 -0.04 -12.92
CA LEU A 57 2.74 -1.34 -12.81
C LEU A 57 2.54 -2.00 -11.45
N TRP A 58 2.41 -1.23 -10.37
CA TRP A 58 2.14 -1.79 -9.04
C TRP A 58 0.64 -2.04 -8.81
N LEU A 59 -0.23 -1.11 -9.20
CA LEU A 59 -1.69 -1.24 -9.07
C LEU A 59 -2.28 -2.31 -10.01
N GLY A 60 -1.74 -2.45 -11.23
CA GLY A 60 -2.21 -3.41 -12.23
C GLY A 60 -1.27 -4.61 -12.43
N GLY A 61 0.02 -4.35 -12.66
CA GLY A 61 1.00 -5.38 -13.05
C GLY A 61 1.26 -6.44 -11.98
N ILE A 62 1.55 -6.06 -10.73
CA ILE A 62 1.76 -7.04 -9.64
C ILE A 62 0.53 -7.92 -9.40
N PRO A 63 -0.71 -7.39 -9.32
CA PRO A 63 -1.92 -8.21 -9.29
C PRO A 63 -2.08 -9.13 -10.52
N ALA A 64 -1.76 -8.65 -11.72
CA ALA A 64 -1.80 -9.46 -12.94
C ALA A 64 -0.79 -10.62 -12.90
N PHE A 65 0.48 -10.38 -12.55
CA PHE A 65 1.48 -11.45 -12.41
C PHE A 65 1.09 -12.47 -11.32
N LYS A 66 0.55 -12.02 -10.19
CA LYS A 66 0.02 -12.90 -9.13
C LYS A 66 -1.17 -13.73 -9.60
N TRP A 67 -2.04 -13.17 -10.43
CA TRP A 67 -3.18 -13.89 -11.03
C TRP A 67 -2.72 -14.90 -12.10
N ILE A 68 -1.75 -14.55 -12.95
CA ILE A 68 -1.14 -15.47 -13.92
C ILE A 68 -0.53 -16.68 -13.18
N PHE A 69 0.30 -16.42 -12.15
CA PHE A 69 0.94 -17.48 -11.35
C PHE A 69 -0.07 -18.40 -10.66
N ASP A 70 -1.23 -17.88 -10.25
CA ASP A 70 -2.33 -18.67 -9.71
C ASP A 70 -3.01 -19.56 -10.77
N LYS A 71 -3.26 -18.99 -11.95
CA LYS A 71 -3.91 -19.67 -13.07
C LYS A 71 -3.03 -20.73 -13.73
N THR A 72 -1.71 -20.59 -13.65
CA THR A 72 -0.73 -21.57 -14.19
C THR A 72 -0.18 -22.48 -13.09
N VAL A 73 0.64 -21.96 -12.18
CA VAL A 73 1.47 -22.77 -11.27
C VAL A 73 0.65 -23.42 -10.16
N PHE A 74 -0.16 -22.66 -9.40
CA PHE A 74 -1.01 -23.24 -8.36
C PHE A 74 -2.02 -24.24 -8.93
N LYS A 75 -2.62 -23.89 -10.08
CA LYS A 75 -3.52 -24.79 -10.83
C LYS A 75 -2.83 -26.09 -11.23
N ALA A 76 -1.62 -26.04 -11.77
CA ALA A 76 -0.87 -27.24 -12.19
C ALA A 76 -0.54 -28.18 -11.03
N TYR A 77 -0.23 -27.66 -9.83
CA TYR A 77 0.01 -28.48 -8.65
C TYR A 77 -1.26 -28.95 -7.91
N GLY A 78 -2.44 -28.51 -8.35
CA GLY A 78 -3.74 -28.84 -7.77
C GLY A 78 -4.02 -28.18 -6.40
N LEU A 79 -3.49 -26.98 -6.18
CA LEU A 79 -3.51 -26.26 -4.89
C LEU A 79 -4.36 -24.97 -4.98
N ASP A 80 -5.16 -24.68 -3.96
CA ASP A 80 -5.96 -23.43 -3.89
C ASP A 80 -5.08 -22.25 -3.45
N SER A 81 -4.82 -21.33 -4.38
CA SER A 81 -3.98 -20.14 -4.14
C SER A 81 -4.56 -19.11 -3.18
N LYS A 82 -5.83 -19.29 -2.76
CA LYS A 82 -6.50 -18.45 -1.76
C LYS A 82 -6.16 -18.83 -0.32
N ILE A 83 -5.56 -20.00 -0.09
CA ILE A 83 -5.13 -20.41 1.26
C ILE A 83 -3.92 -19.57 1.68
N ASP A 84 -4.04 -18.86 2.79
CA ASP A 84 -2.94 -18.06 3.34
C ASP A 84 -1.88 -18.98 3.96
N PRO A 85 -0.59 -18.91 3.58
CA PRO A 85 0.45 -19.78 4.12
C PRO A 85 0.70 -19.60 5.63
N ARG A 86 0.22 -18.51 6.25
CA ARG A 86 0.22 -18.31 7.70
C ARG A 86 -0.66 -19.33 8.42
N ASN A 87 -1.74 -19.79 7.81
CA ASN A 87 -2.60 -20.84 8.35
C ASN A 87 -1.79 -22.14 8.58
N LEU A 88 -0.79 -22.41 7.75
CA LEU A 88 0.12 -23.55 7.88
C LEU A 88 1.30 -23.32 8.86
N LYS A 89 1.28 -22.27 9.70
CA LYS A 89 2.29 -22.07 10.77
C LYS A 89 1.92 -22.80 12.05
N ASP A 90 0.70 -22.61 12.55
CA ASP A 90 0.21 -23.13 13.84
C ASP A 90 -0.63 -24.41 13.62
N SER A 91 -0.17 -25.56 14.11
CA SER A 91 -0.77 -26.87 13.83
C SER A 91 -2.08 -27.12 14.58
N GLU A 92 -2.29 -26.49 15.74
CA GLU A 92 -3.52 -26.64 16.52
C GLU A 92 -4.63 -25.78 15.92
N ILE A 93 -4.31 -24.54 15.56
CA ILE A 93 -5.21 -23.67 14.80
C ILE A 93 -5.51 -24.29 13.43
N PHE A 94 -4.54 -24.92 12.76
CA PHE A 94 -4.81 -25.55 11.47
C PHE A 94 -5.79 -26.74 11.53
N LYS A 95 -5.81 -27.50 12.64
CA LYS A 95 -6.87 -28.50 12.89
C LYS A 95 -8.26 -27.84 12.92
N LYS A 96 -8.38 -26.66 13.55
CA LYS A 96 -9.65 -25.90 13.61
C LYS A 96 -10.02 -25.24 12.28
N ILE A 97 -9.05 -24.75 11.51
CA ILE A 97 -9.23 -24.23 10.15
C ILE A 97 -9.85 -25.28 9.21
N LYS A 98 -9.46 -26.55 9.34
CA LYS A 98 -10.10 -27.69 8.65
C LYS A 98 -11.47 -28.03 9.25
N GLN A 99 -11.60 -28.10 10.57
CA GLN A 99 -12.85 -28.44 11.27
C GLN A 99 -14.01 -27.48 10.92
N TYR A 100 -13.72 -26.18 10.79
CA TYR A 100 -14.71 -25.14 10.50
C TYR A 100 -14.76 -24.71 9.02
N ALA A 101 -14.16 -25.49 8.12
CA ALA A 101 -14.17 -25.20 6.68
C ALA A 101 -15.62 -25.12 6.14
N PRO A 102 -16.01 -24.02 5.47
CA PRO A 102 -17.43 -23.76 5.16
C PRO A 102 -17.98 -24.63 4.02
N THR A 103 -17.12 -25.33 3.28
CA THR A 103 -17.45 -26.34 2.26
C THR A 103 -16.42 -27.49 2.26
N GLU A 104 -16.84 -28.68 1.83
CA GLU A 104 -15.95 -29.84 1.67
C GLU A 104 -14.86 -29.63 0.59
N GLU A 105 -15.09 -28.76 -0.40
CA GLU A 105 -14.05 -28.37 -1.36
C GLU A 105 -12.91 -27.61 -0.66
N ILE A 106 -13.24 -26.63 0.18
CA ILE A 106 -12.26 -25.84 0.94
C ILE A 106 -11.49 -26.74 1.91
N LYS A 107 -12.19 -27.66 2.60
CA LYS A 107 -11.59 -28.66 3.48
C LYS A 107 -10.58 -29.56 2.74
N LYS A 108 -10.97 -30.14 1.60
CA LYS A 108 -10.08 -30.96 0.75
C LYS A 108 -8.89 -30.16 0.20
N ASN A 109 -9.06 -28.87 -0.09
CA ASN A 109 -7.98 -28.01 -0.53
C ASN A 109 -7.01 -27.64 0.61
N LEU A 110 -7.50 -27.48 1.84
CA LEU A 110 -6.68 -27.31 3.05
C LEU A 110 -5.88 -28.60 3.36
N GLU A 111 -6.50 -29.78 3.27
CA GLU A 111 -5.83 -31.08 3.43
C GLU A 111 -4.73 -31.29 2.38
N LYS A 112 -4.97 -30.93 1.10
CA LYS A 112 -3.92 -30.93 0.06
C LYS A 112 -2.77 -29.96 0.38
N ALA A 113 -3.08 -28.77 0.89
CA ALA A 113 -2.09 -27.75 1.25
C ALA A 113 -1.24 -28.17 2.47
N GLU A 114 -1.79 -28.97 3.38
CA GLU A 114 -1.08 -29.59 4.51
C GLU A 114 -0.20 -30.76 4.05
N ASN A 115 -0.74 -31.69 3.26
CA ASN A 115 0.02 -32.81 2.69
C ASN A 115 1.18 -32.34 1.80
N LYS A 116 1.02 -31.20 1.11
CA LYS A 116 2.06 -30.54 0.32
C LYS A 116 2.68 -29.31 1.01
N LYS A 117 2.66 -29.21 2.35
CA LYS A 117 3.01 -28.00 3.14
C LYS A 117 4.31 -27.30 2.77
N ARG A 118 5.40 -28.02 2.47
CA ARG A 118 6.66 -27.42 2.02
C ARG A 118 6.51 -26.78 0.63
N LEU A 119 5.95 -27.52 -0.33
CA LEU A 119 5.68 -27.01 -1.67
C LEU A 119 4.70 -25.82 -1.63
N PHE A 120 3.64 -25.88 -0.82
CA PHE A 120 2.66 -24.79 -0.72
C PHE A 120 3.31 -23.48 -0.22
N LYS A 121 4.10 -23.55 0.86
CA LYS A 121 4.83 -22.38 1.39
C LYS A 121 5.84 -21.84 0.37
N ASN A 122 6.60 -22.73 -0.28
CA ASN A 122 7.54 -22.34 -1.33
C ASN A 122 6.82 -21.64 -2.49
N LEU A 123 5.75 -22.23 -3.04
CA LEU A 123 4.99 -21.64 -4.15
C LEU A 123 4.38 -20.27 -3.80
N ALA A 124 3.95 -20.04 -2.56
CA ALA A 124 3.45 -18.74 -2.13
C ALA A 124 4.57 -17.69 -2.00
N ALA A 125 5.75 -18.07 -1.51
CA ALA A 125 6.93 -17.22 -1.49
C ALA A 125 7.44 -16.91 -2.91
N THR A 126 7.52 -17.93 -3.78
CA THR A 126 7.87 -17.81 -5.19
C THR A 126 6.87 -16.93 -5.94
N LYS A 127 5.55 -17.09 -5.71
CA LYS A 127 4.51 -16.20 -6.27
C LYS A 127 4.78 -14.74 -5.96
N PHE A 128 5.16 -14.43 -4.73
CA PHE A 128 5.53 -13.06 -4.35
C PHE A 128 6.82 -12.61 -5.05
N ALA A 129 7.92 -13.34 -4.87
CA ALA A 129 9.23 -12.98 -5.42
C ALA A 129 9.20 -12.83 -6.96
N VAL A 130 8.61 -13.79 -7.67
CA VAL A 130 8.47 -13.75 -9.14
C VAL A 130 7.60 -12.58 -9.59
N SER A 131 6.49 -12.29 -8.91
CA SER A 131 5.64 -11.16 -9.30
C SER A 131 6.33 -9.80 -9.11
N THR A 132 7.10 -9.64 -8.03
CA THR A 132 7.90 -8.43 -7.78
C THR A 132 9.10 -8.32 -8.71
N VAL A 133 9.79 -9.42 -9.02
CA VAL A 133 10.90 -9.44 -9.99
C VAL A 133 10.40 -9.20 -11.42
N LEU A 134 9.26 -9.75 -11.83
CA LEU A 134 8.66 -9.45 -13.14
C LEU A 134 8.21 -7.99 -13.24
N ALA A 135 7.68 -7.40 -12.16
CA ALA A 135 7.41 -5.96 -12.10
C ALA A 135 8.72 -5.16 -12.21
N ALA A 136 9.75 -5.46 -11.42
CA ALA A 136 11.06 -4.80 -11.50
C ALA A 136 11.67 -4.88 -12.92
N LEU A 137 11.66 -6.05 -13.57
CA LEU A 137 12.17 -6.22 -14.92
C LEU A 137 11.32 -5.48 -15.97
N THR A 138 10.00 -5.41 -15.77
CA THR A 138 9.10 -4.66 -16.64
C THR A 138 9.31 -3.15 -16.47
N TYR A 139 9.52 -2.66 -15.24
CA TYR A 139 9.93 -1.28 -14.97
C TYR A 139 11.25 -0.95 -15.66
N VAL A 140 12.33 -1.71 -15.42
CA VAL A 140 13.64 -1.49 -16.06
C VAL A 140 13.56 -1.56 -17.58
N GLY A 141 12.72 -2.45 -18.14
CA GLY A 141 12.43 -2.52 -19.57
C GLY A 141 11.73 -1.25 -20.09
N MET A 142 10.64 -0.82 -19.44
CA MET A 142 9.92 0.40 -19.78
C MET A 142 10.80 1.65 -19.63
N THR A 143 11.57 1.78 -18.55
CA THR A 143 12.47 2.91 -18.30
C THR A 143 13.58 2.98 -19.36
N ARG A 144 14.13 1.85 -19.80
CA ARG A 144 15.13 1.84 -20.90
C ARG A 144 14.52 2.19 -22.26
N LEU A 145 13.33 1.68 -22.58
CA LEU A 145 12.59 2.05 -23.79
C LEU A 145 12.19 3.53 -23.79
N LYS A 146 11.75 4.04 -22.64
CA LYS A 146 11.43 5.44 -22.38
C LYS A 146 12.68 6.31 -22.54
N GLN A 147 13.79 5.99 -21.87
CA GLN A 147 15.05 6.74 -21.99
C GLN A 147 15.53 6.79 -23.45
N TYR A 148 15.50 5.67 -24.17
CA TYR A 148 15.83 5.63 -25.60
C TYR A 148 14.89 6.53 -26.43
N TYR A 149 13.58 6.50 -26.18
CA TYR A 149 12.61 7.34 -26.89
C TYR A 149 12.76 8.84 -26.56
N THR A 150 12.96 9.19 -25.30
CA THR A 150 13.25 10.56 -24.84
C THR A 150 14.57 11.06 -25.44
N GLU A 151 15.62 10.23 -25.46
CA GLU A 151 16.89 10.57 -26.09
C GLU A 151 16.73 10.78 -27.60
N GLN A 152 16.11 9.85 -28.31
CA GLN A 152 15.83 9.98 -29.75
C GLN A 152 14.99 11.24 -30.06
N LYS A 153 14.02 11.58 -29.21
CA LYS A 153 13.21 12.80 -29.34
C LYS A 153 14.03 14.07 -29.09
N ILE A 154 14.85 14.12 -28.02
CA ILE A 154 15.71 15.26 -27.71
C ILE A 154 16.80 15.43 -28.77
N ARG A 155 17.47 14.34 -29.18
CA ARG A 155 18.41 14.33 -30.32
C ARG A 155 17.73 14.88 -31.58
N LYS A 156 16.56 14.37 -31.96
CA LYS A 156 15.80 14.84 -33.13
C LYS A 156 15.39 16.31 -33.03
N ASN A 157 14.99 16.79 -31.84
CA ASN A 157 14.63 18.19 -31.62
C ASN A 157 15.87 19.10 -31.73
N LEU A 158 16.97 18.78 -31.04
CA LEU A 158 18.23 19.52 -31.13
C LEU A 158 18.82 19.52 -32.55
N ILE A 159 18.78 18.38 -33.24
CA ILE A 159 19.21 18.25 -34.65
C ILE A 159 18.31 19.06 -35.58
N LYS A 160 17.01 19.21 -35.28
CA LYS A 160 16.12 20.09 -36.05
C LYS A 160 16.42 21.58 -35.78
N GLU A 161 16.57 21.97 -34.52
CA GLU A 161 16.98 23.32 -34.10
C GLU A 161 18.35 23.71 -34.74
N TYR A 162 19.26 22.75 -34.89
CA TYR A 162 20.56 22.91 -35.54
C TYR A 162 20.49 22.93 -37.08
N ASN A 163 19.74 22.02 -37.71
CA ASN A 163 19.57 21.98 -39.18
C ASN A 163 18.77 23.17 -39.72
N GLU A 164 17.89 23.77 -38.91
CA GLU A 164 17.23 25.04 -39.23
C GLU A 164 18.17 26.24 -39.10
N SER A 165 19.35 26.08 -38.48
CA SER A 165 20.33 27.15 -38.27
C SER A 165 21.66 27.00 -39.05
N LYS A 166 22.01 25.84 -39.64
CA LYS A 166 23.16 25.75 -40.57
C LYS A 166 23.15 24.62 -41.61
N LYS A 167 23.88 24.86 -42.70
CA LYS A 167 24.26 23.86 -43.72
C LYS A 167 25.56 23.13 -43.30
N ALA A 168 25.66 21.86 -43.71
CA ALA A 168 26.85 20.99 -43.87
C ALA A 168 27.35 20.12 -42.68
N LYS A 169 27.17 18.79 -42.86
CA LYS A 169 28.02 17.60 -42.51
C LYS A 169 28.51 17.42 -41.05
N GLN A 170 28.11 16.35 -40.32
CA GLN A 170 28.55 14.92 -40.40
C GLN A 170 30.03 14.72 -39.99
N GLU A 171 30.49 13.73 -39.20
CA GLU A 171 29.96 12.57 -38.41
C GLU A 171 31.18 11.94 -37.67
N GLU A 172 31.21 11.04 -36.65
CA GLU A 172 30.31 10.29 -35.72
C GLU A 172 31.24 9.83 -34.51
N ASN A 173 31.06 8.91 -33.53
CA ASN A 173 30.11 7.88 -33.05
C ASN A 173 30.36 7.62 -31.50
N ASN A 174 30.21 6.39 -30.97
CA ASN A 174 29.93 6.08 -29.56
C ASN A 174 30.81 4.97 -28.92
N ASN A 175 30.82 4.92 -27.56
CA ASN A 175 30.50 3.69 -26.80
C ASN A 175 30.29 3.90 -25.29
N ALA A 176 29.44 3.08 -24.65
CA ALA A 176 29.21 3.08 -23.19
C ALA A 176 28.84 1.67 -22.68
N ASN A 177 29.20 1.34 -21.43
CA ASN A 177 29.15 -0.03 -20.89
C ASN A 177 28.10 -0.21 -19.75
N LYS A 178 27.63 -1.44 -19.51
CA LYS A 178 26.52 -1.75 -18.59
C LYS A 178 26.96 -2.52 -17.33
N PRO A 179 26.48 -2.16 -16.12
CA PRO A 179 26.46 -3.06 -14.97
C PRO A 179 25.19 -3.92 -14.91
N ALA A 180 25.19 -4.95 -14.06
CA ALA A 180 24.01 -5.76 -13.72
C ALA A 180 24.12 -6.24 -12.26
N PHE A 181 23.01 -6.17 -11.50
CA PHE A 181 23.05 -6.36 -10.04
C PHE A 181 22.66 -7.78 -9.58
N LYS A 182 23.23 -8.25 -8.46
CA LYS A 182 22.92 -9.53 -7.80
C LYS A 182 22.58 -9.26 -6.32
N GLY A 183 21.33 -9.48 -5.88
CA GLY A 183 21.00 -9.12 -4.48
C GLY A 183 19.66 -9.53 -3.85
N ILE A 184 18.88 -10.48 -4.39
CA ILE A 184 17.49 -10.77 -3.90
C ILE A 184 17.42 -12.07 -3.05
N GLY A 185 18.52 -12.48 -2.42
CA GLY A 185 18.67 -13.83 -1.84
C GLY A 185 18.13 -14.07 -0.43
N LYS A 186 18.00 -13.04 0.43
CA LYS A 186 17.78 -13.23 1.89
C LYS A 186 16.51 -12.59 2.49
N VAL A 187 15.72 -11.85 1.72
CA VAL A 187 14.58 -11.04 2.25
C VAL A 187 13.21 -11.72 2.04
N VAL A 188 13.17 -12.94 1.51
CA VAL A 188 11.94 -13.52 0.94
C VAL A 188 10.97 -14.13 1.97
N GLU A 189 11.45 -14.70 3.08
CA GLU A 189 10.60 -15.56 3.95
C GLU A 189 9.74 -14.81 4.98
N GLU A 190 10.16 -13.65 5.49
CA GLU A 190 9.42 -12.92 6.54
C GLU A 190 8.30 -12.01 6.02
N PHE A 191 8.37 -11.58 4.74
CA PHE A 191 7.70 -10.35 4.31
C PHE A 191 6.44 -10.54 3.46
N ALA A 192 6.22 -11.71 2.86
CA ALA A 192 5.21 -11.97 1.82
C ALA A 192 3.72 -11.83 2.21
N PHE A 193 3.40 -11.34 3.43
CA PHE A 193 2.11 -11.50 4.10
C PHE A 193 1.30 -10.21 4.33
N SER A 194 1.71 -9.07 3.77
CA SER A 194 0.92 -7.83 3.78
C SER A 194 1.08 -7.07 2.45
N PRO A 195 -0.02 -6.62 1.81
CA PRO A 195 0.05 -5.81 0.58
C PRO A 195 0.91 -4.54 0.74
N VAL A 196 0.83 -3.89 1.90
CA VAL A 196 1.59 -2.67 2.21
C VAL A 196 3.08 -2.97 2.43
N LYS A 197 3.43 -4.09 3.11
CA LYS A 197 4.85 -4.51 3.23
C LYS A 197 5.45 -4.92 1.88
N ASN A 198 4.64 -5.53 1.00
CA ASN A 198 5.05 -5.89 -0.36
C ASN A 198 5.37 -4.65 -1.20
N MET A 199 4.60 -3.57 -1.05
CA MET A 199 4.81 -2.29 -1.74
C MET A 199 6.10 -1.63 -1.22
N TYR A 200 6.29 -1.53 0.11
CA TYR A 200 7.51 -0.97 0.73
C TYR A 200 8.82 -1.61 0.22
N ILE A 201 8.83 -2.92 -0.01
CA ILE A 201 10.00 -3.63 -0.56
C ILE A 201 10.24 -3.27 -2.03
N MET A 202 9.18 -3.11 -2.83
CA MET A 202 9.30 -2.71 -4.23
C MET A 202 9.76 -1.26 -4.33
N ASP A 203 9.23 -0.35 -3.52
CA ASP A 203 9.64 1.04 -3.47
C ASP A 203 11.10 1.15 -3.03
N GLY A 204 11.55 0.37 -2.04
CA GLY A 204 12.96 0.27 -1.64
C GLY A 204 13.86 -0.27 -2.76
N PHE A 205 13.38 -1.21 -3.58
CA PHE A 205 14.11 -1.67 -4.76
C PHE A 205 14.22 -0.57 -5.83
N ILE A 206 13.11 0.10 -6.17
CA ILE A 206 13.08 1.19 -7.16
C ILE A 206 13.93 2.38 -6.67
N THR A 207 13.91 2.68 -5.36
CA THR A 207 14.81 3.63 -4.71
C THR A 207 16.27 3.26 -4.92
N THR A 208 16.62 1.98 -4.78
CA THR A 208 17.99 1.49 -4.97
C THR A 208 18.42 1.70 -6.42
N GLU A 209 17.63 1.24 -7.40
CA GLU A 209 17.96 1.38 -8.83
C GLU A 209 18.05 2.86 -9.26
N ARG A 210 17.11 3.72 -8.80
CA ARG A 210 17.14 5.18 -9.08
C ARG A 210 18.36 5.89 -8.46
N LEU A 211 18.91 5.37 -7.36
CA LEU A 211 20.12 5.90 -6.73
C LEU A 211 21.42 5.32 -7.33
N THR A 212 21.40 4.12 -7.92
CA THR A 212 22.56 3.57 -8.64
C THR A 212 22.68 4.08 -10.07
N ASP A 213 21.56 4.31 -10.76
CA ASP A 213 21.52 4.79 -12.14
C ASP A 213 21.55 6.33 -12.26
N SER A 214 21.66 7.05 -11.13
CA SER A 214 21.72 8.52 -11.12
C SER A 214 23.02 9.03 -11.75
N ARG A 215 22.91 9.95 -12.71
CA ARG A 215 24.04 10.38 -13.56
C ARG A 215 24.87 11.50 -12.94
N SER A 216 24.29 12.24 -11.99
CA SER A 216 24.97 13.30 -11.27
C SER A 216 24.60 13.34 -9.79
N SER A 217 25.46 13.95 -8.97
CA SER A 217 25.17 14.22 -7.55
C SER A 217 23.91 15.07 -7.33
N GLN A 218 23.49 15.85 -8.35
CA GLN A 218 22.25 16.62 -8.30
C GLN A 218 21.03 15.70 -8.43
N GLU A 219 21.07 14.73 -9.35
CA GLU A 219 20.06 13.67 -9.49
C GLU A 219 20.02 12.77 -8.26
N PHE A 220 21.18 12.26 -7.80
CA PHE A 220 21.28 11.39 -6.63
C PHE A 220 20.58 11.98 -5.41
N ILE A 221 20.89 13.24 -5.06
CA ILE A 221 20.26 13.93 -3.93
C ILE A 221 18.78 14.22 -4.22
N GLY A 222 18.40 14.45 -5.49
CA GLY A 222 17.00 14.61 -5.90
C GLY A 222 16.18 13.34 -5.64
N TYR A 223 16.68 12.18 -6.06
CA TYR A 223 16.07 10.88 -5.76
C TYR A 223 16.09 10.59 -4.25
N ALA A 224 17.19 10.85 -3.55
CA ALA A 224 17.26 10.63 -2.09
C ALA A 224 16.20 11.44 -1.31
N ILE A 225 15.97 12.71 -1.68
CA ILE A 225 14.91 13.55 -1.11
C ILE A 225 13.52 13.01 -1.45
N LYS A 226 13.27 12.69 -2.73
CA LYS A 226 11.97 12.19 -3.20
C LYS A 226 11.62 10.84 -2.59
N GLU A 227 12.44 9.82 -2.85
CA GLU A 227 12.16 8.44 -2.47
C GLU A 227 12.21 8.28 -0.94
N GLY A 228 13.13 8.98 -0.26
CA GLY A 228 13.14 9.08 1.21
C GLY A 228 11.85 9.70 1.78
N SER A 229 11.31 10.74 1.14
CA SER A 229 10.00 11.30 1.50
C SER A 229 8.86 10.30 1.28
N CYS A 230 8.86 9.60 0.14
CA CYS A 230 7.84 8.60 -0.19
C CYS A 230 7.84 7.46 0.84
N LEU A 231 9.00 6.85 1.10
CA LEU A 231 9.16 5.79 2.09
C LEU A 231 8.73 6.25 3.50
N PHE A 232 9.00 7.50 3.88
CA PHE A 232 8.57 8.05 5.17
C PHE A 232 7.05 8.30 5.24
N PHE A 233 6.46 9.04 4.28
CA PHE A 233 5.06 9.49 4.38
C PHE A 233 4.02 8.46 3.95
N LEU A 234 4.37 7.52 3.06
CA LEU A 234 3.50 6.39 2.70
C LEU A 234 3.38 5.41 3.89
N TYR A 235 4.51 4.96 4.44
CA TYR A 235 4.55 3.81 5.35
C TYR A 235 4.67 4.14 6.84
N TYR A 236 5.39 5.19 7.21
CA TYR A 236 5.68 5.49 8.63
C TYR A 236 4.84 6.64 9.18
N ALA A 237 4.90 7.82 8.57
CA ALA A 237 4.28 9.03 9.09
C ALA A 237 2.76 8.90 9.22
N GLY A 238 2.10 8.27 8.24
CA GLY A 238 0.64 8.05 8.28
C GLY A 238 0.17 7.28 9.52
N LYS A 239 0.96 6.33 10.02
CA LYS A 239 0.65 5.63 11.28
C LYS A 239 0.85 6.55 12.49
N LYS A 240 1.94 7.33 12.52
CA LYS A 240 2.23 8.25 13.63
C LYS A 240 1.21 9.40 13.72
N ILE A 241 0.74 9.91 12.58
CA ILE A 241 -0.33 10.92 12.53
C ILE A 241 -1.65 10.30 13.03
N GLN A 242 -1.97 9.05 12.67
CA GLN A 242 -3.14 8.34 13.18
C GLN A 242 -3.10 8.19 14.71
N GLU A 243 -1.98 7.67 15.25
CA GLU A 243 -1.74 7.50 16.69
C GLU A 243 -1.87 8.83 17.45
N PHE A 244 -1.36 9.93 16.88
CA PHE A 244 -1.47 11.27 17.46
C PHE A 244 -2.92 11.79 17.46
N MET A 245 -3.66 11.63 16.35
CA MET A 245 -5.06 12.05 16.26
C MET A 245 -5.96 11.23 17.19
N GLU A 246 -5.71 9.93 17.33
CA GLU A 246 -6.39 9.04 18.29
C GLU A 246 -6.08 9.42 19.74
N LYS A 247 -4.82 9.68 20.08
CA LYS A 247 -4.42 10.18 21.41
C LYS A 247 -5.11 11.50 21.74
N ASN A 248 -5.21 12.44 20.79
CA ASN A 248 -5.90 13.72 20.98
C ASN A 248 -7.43 13.56 21.14
N ALA A 249 -8.07 12.67 20.38
CA ALA A 249 -9.50 12.40 20.51
C ALA A 249 -9.84 11.82 21.90
N LYS A 250 -8.99 10.90 22.39
CA LYS A 250 -9.07 10.36 23.74
C LYS A 250 -8.83 11.42 24.82
N SER A 251 -7.75 12.20 24.74
CA SER A 251 -7.35 13.12 25.82
C SER A 251 -8.14 14.43 25.87
N LYS A 252 -8.57 14.98 24.72
CA LYS A 252 -9.27 16.29 24.66
C LYS A 252 -10.79 16.18 24.56
N HIS A 253 -11.32 15.01 24.19
CA HIS A 253 -12.75 14.81 23.96
C HIS A 253 -13.33 13.55 24.62
N GLY A 254 -12.53 12.78 25.36
CA GLY A 254 -12.97 11.56 26.05
C GLY A 254 -13.46 10.45 25.11
N LYS A 255 -13.11 10.51 23.81
CA LYS A 255 -13.75 9.73 22.74
C LYS A 255 -12.72 8.98 21.90
N SER A 256 -12.66 7.66 22.08
CA SER A 256 -11.83 6.78 21.28
C SER A 256 -12.35 6.72 19.84
N ILE A 257 -11.43 6.79 18.88
CA ILE A 257 -11.74 6.71 17.43
C ILE A 257 -10.93 5.61 16.75
N THR A 258 -10.59 4.56 17.49
CA THR A 258 -9.76 3.43 17.03
C THR A 258 -10.55 2.51 16.09
N LEU A 259 -11.78 2.15 16.43
CA LEU A 259 -12.68 1.28 15.63
C LEU A 259 -12.87 1.75 14.16
N ASP A 260 -13.18 0.81 13.26
CA ASP A 260 -13.45 1.08 11.84
C ASP A 260 -14.63 2.04 11.65
N SER A 261 -14.53 2.94 10.67
CA SER A 261 -15.57 3.94 10.39
C SER A 261 -16.94 3.35 10.08
N ARG A 262 -17.05 2.16 9.48
CA ARG A 262 -18.32 1.46 9.25
C ARG A 262 -19.00 1.10 10.56
N VAL A 263 -18.24 0.58 11.52
CA VAL A 263 -18.72 0.17 12.85
C VAL A 263 -19.27 1.39 13.59
N LEU A 264 -18.49 2.48 13.62
CA LEU A 264 -18.89 3.71 14.29
C LEU A 264 -20.14 4.36 13.68
N GLU A 265 -20.36 4.19 12.37
CA GLU A 265 -21.54 4.71 11.65
C GLU A 265 -22.75 3.76 11.71
N ASP A 266 -22.58 2.51 12.13
CA ASP A 266 -23.65 1.49 12.19
C ASP A 266 -24.69 1.81 13.28
N THR A 267 -25.97 1.78 12.90
CA THR A 267 -27.10 1.99 13.82
C THR A 267 -27.30 0.80 14.76
N LYS A 268 -26.97 -0.43 14.36
CA LYS A 268 -27.02 -1.63 15.21
C LYS A 268 -25.91 -1.64 16.25
N PHE A 269 -24.74 -1.10 15.93
CA PHE A 269 -23.65 -0.92 16.91
C PHE A 269 -24.01 0.16 17.94
N LYS A 270 -24.53 1.30 17.49
CA LYS A 270 -25.11 2.33 18.38
C LYS A 270 -26.22 1.74 19.28
N GLN A 271 -27.13 0.94 18.71
CA GLN A 271 -28.21 0.33 19.48
C GLN A 271 -27.69 -0.62 20.57
N ALA A 272 -26.66 -1.41 20.28
CA ALA A 272 -26.02 -2.29 21.26
C ALA A 272 -25.38 -1.55 22.46
N PHE A 273 -25.09 -0.25 22.32
CA PHE A 273 -24.66 0.63 23.43
C PHE A 273 -25.86 1.13 24.25
N LEU A 274 -27.00 1.42 23.60
CA LEU A 274 -28.24 1.85 24.24
C LEU A 274 -28.91 0.75 25.06
N ASP A 275 -29.04 -0.45 24.49
CA ASP A 275 -29.67 -1.61 25.13
C ASP A 275 -28.72 -2.43 26.03
N GLY A 276 -27.43 -2.09 26.05
CA GLY A 276 -26.41 -2.76 26.87
C GLY A 276 -25.99 -4.16 26.39
N SER A 277 -26.55 -4.68 25.29
CA SER A 277 -26.19 -6.01 24.75
C SER A 277 -24.71 -6.13 24.36
N ILE A 278 -24.04 -5.01 24.12
CA ILE A 278 -22.58 -4.97 23.91
C ILE A 278 -21.80 -5.50 25.12
N GLU A 279 -22.30 -5.33 26.35
CA GLU A 279 -21.63 -5.82 27.56
C GLU A 279 -21.70 -7.34 27.68
N GLY A 280 -22.84 -7.95 27.32
CA GLY A 280 -22.98 -9.40 27.22
C GLY A 280 -22.02 -9.97 26.19
N SER A 281 -21.98 -9.39 24.99
CA SER A 281 -21.04 -9.79 23.95
C SER A 281 -19.56 -9.62 24.32
N LEU A 282 -19.20 -8.59 25.10
CA LEU A 282 -17.85 -8.43 25.65
C LEU A 282 -17.52 -9.52 26.69
N LYS A 283 -18.46 -9.85 27.59
CA LYS A 283 -18.29 -10.89 28.62
C LYS A 283 -18.10 -12.28 27.97
N GLU A 284 -18.96 -12.65 27.02
CA GLU A 284 -18.84 -13.88 26.23
C GLU A 284 -17.49 -14.00 25.52
N PHE A 285 -17.10 -12.96 24.77
CA PHE A 285 -15.85 -12.96 24.00
C PHE A 285 -14.64 -13.08 24.90
N ASN A 286 -14.61 -12.33 26.02
CA ASN A 286 -13.48 -12.35 26.94
C ASN A 286 -13.38 -13.69 27.70
N ALA A 287 -14.50 -14.34 28.04
CA ALA A 287 -14.51 -15.68 28.62
C ALA A 287 -13.99 -16.76 27.64
N ALA A 288 -14.28 -16.63 26.35
CA ALA A 288 -13.75 -17.51 25.31
C ALA A 288 -12.28 -17.22 24.93
N ASN A 289 -11.77 -16.02 25.22
CA ASN A 289 -10.42 -15.57 24.91
C ASN A 289 -9.34 -16.14 25.86
N THR A 290 -9.47 -17.41 26.25
CA THR A 290 -8.53 -18.13 27.12
C THR A 290 -7.38 -18.78 26.36
N SER A 291 -7.54 -19.07 25.07
CA SER A 291 -6.48 -19.56 24.18
C SER A 291 -6.76 -19.14 22.74
N LYS A 292 -5.73 -19.18 21.87
CA LYS A 292 -5.92 -18.96 20.43
C LYS A 292 -6.95 -19.94 19.83
N VAL A 293 -6.93 -21.19 20.27
CA VAL A 293 -7.82 -22.26 19.80
C VAL A 293 -9.26 -21.95 20.21
N ASN A 294 -9.48 -21.63 21.49
CA ASN A 294 -10.81 -21.32 22.03
C ASN A 294 -11.40 -20.06 21.38
N LEU A 295 -10.58 -19.02 21.18
CA LEU A 295 -10.98 -17.83 20.45
C LEU A 295 -11.33 -18.16 18.98
N TYR A 296 -10.49 -18.93 18.27
CA TYR A 296 -10.78 -19.31 16.88
C TYR A 296 -12.10 -20.10 16.76
N GLU A 297 -12.37 -21.03 17.69
CA GLU A 297 -13.67 -21.72 17.79
C GLU A 297 -14.83 -20.73 18.02
N PHE A 298 -14.66 -19.77 18.93
CA PHE A 298 -15.67 -18.79 19.28
C PHE A 298 -16.10 -17.94 18.08
N LEU A 299 -15.16 -17.51 17.22
CA LEU A 299 -15.47 -16.74 16.01
C LEU A 299 -16.38 -17.50 15.02
N HIS A 300 -16.33 -18.83 15.03
CA HIS A 300 -17.13 -19.69 14.16
C HIS A 300 -18.46 -20.11 14.80
N LYS A 301 -18.44 -20.41 16.10
CA LYS A 301 -19.62 -20.83 16.88
C LYS A 301 -20.58 -19.68 17.21
N ASN A 302 -20.08 -18.46 17.38
CA ASN A 302 -20.86 -17.29 17.82
C ASN A 302 -20.83 -16.18 16.75
N PRO A 303 -21.37 -16.43 15.54
CA PRO A 303 -21.25 -15.50 14.41
C PRO A 303 -21.97 -14.16 14.62
N ASP A 304 -22.90 -14.10 15.59
CA ASP A 304 -23.76 -12.97 15.92
C ASP A 304 -23.38 -12.21 17.21
N ASN A 305 -22.38 -12.69 17.96
CA ASN A 305 -21.75 -11.92 19.02
C ASN A 305 -21.20 -10.61 18.43
N LYS A 306 -21.43 -9.48 19.12
CA LYS A 306 -21.15 -8.15 18.55
C LYS A 306 -19.68 -7.96 18.21
N ILE A 307 -18.73 -8.52 18.98
CA ILE A 307 -17.29 -8.40 18.70
C ILE A 307 -16.93 -9.14 17.41
N VAL A 308 -17.56 -10.30 17.16
CA VAL A 308 -17.41 -11.07 15.92
C VAL A 308 -18.03 -10.34 14.73
N GLN A 309 -19.21 -9.73 14.89
CA GLN A 309 -19.84 -8.89 13.86
C GLN A 309 -18.96 -7.68 13.51
N ILE A 310 -18.39 -6.99 14.51
CA ILE A 310 -17.50 -5.84 14.36
C ILE A 310 -16.19 -6.23 13.66
N ALA A 311 -15.58 -7.37 14.01
CA ALA A 311 -14.35 -7.85 13.39
C ALA A 311 -14.55 -8.24 11.92
N LYS A 312 -15.68 -8.88 11.57
CA LYS A 312 -16.11 -9.08 10.17
C LYS A 312 -16.34 -7.75 9.45
N GLN A 313 -17.07 -6.82 10.08
CA GLN A 313 -17.39 -5.51 9.52
C GLN A 313 -16.15 -4.64 9.29
N SER A 314 -15.08 -4.85 10.05
CA SER A 314 -13.79 -4.14 9.94
C SER A 314 -12.81 -4.79 8.93
N ASP A 315 -13.24 -5.80 8.17
CA ASP A 315 -12.43 -6.64 7.27
C ASP A 315 -11.31 -7.47 7.97
N LEU A 316 -11.33 -7.61 9.31
CA LEU A 316 -10.37 -8.43 10.08
C LEU A 316 -10.69 -9.94 10.02
N ILE A 317 -11.95 -10.28 9.73
CA ILE A 317 -12.41 -11.65 9.49
C ILE A 317 -13.04 -11.69 8.10
N THR A 318 -12.36 -12.32 7.14
CA THR A 318 -12.89 -12.49 5.78
C THR A 318 -14.04 -13.51 5.77
N THR A 319 -15.17 -13.15 5.16
CA THR A 319 -16.28 -14.08 4.92
C THR A 319 -16.28 -14.61 3.48
N LEU A 320 -16.88 -15.79 3.28
CA LEU A 320 -17.07 -16.37 1.96
C LEU A 320 -18.03 -15.49 1.13
N LYS A 321 -17.66 -15.17 -0.12
CA LYS A 321 -18.47 -14.31 -1.00
C LYS A 321 -19.92 -14.80 -1.09
N GLY A 322 -20.87 -13.95 -0.69
CA GLY A 322 -22.30 -14.29 -0.66
C GLY A 322 -22.77 -15.00 0.63
N SER A 323 -21.95 -15.02 1.69
CA SER A 323 -22.28 -15.66 2.97
C SER A 323 -21.74 -14.88 4.18
N ASN A 324 -22.36 -15.12 5.35
CA ASN A 324 -21.86 -14.67 6.65
C ASN A 324 -20.89 -15.68 7.30
N LYS A 325 -20.68 -16.85 6.68
CA LYS A 325 -19.67 -17.84 7.06
C LYS A 325 -18.27 -17.29 6.81
N ILE A 326 -17.34 -17.59 7.73
CA ILE A 326 -15.92 -17.25 7.60
C ILE A 326 -15.28 -18.06 6.48
N ASP A 327 -14.42 -17.46 5.64
CA ASP A 327 -13.61 -18.19 4.67
C ASP A 327 -12.31 -18.65 5.32
N THR A 328 -12.26 -19.90 5.80
CA THR A 328 -11.11 -20.43 6.57
C THR A 328 -9.81 -20.56 5.76
N ARG A 329 -9.83 -20.26 4.46
CA ARG A 329 -8.62 -20.09 3.64
C ARG A 329 -7.87 -18.81 3.99
N ALA A 330 -8.58 -17.75 4.36
CA ALA A 330 -7.95 -16.52 4.82
C ALA A 330 -7.26 -16.72 6.18
N TYR A 331 -6.20 -15.95 6.44
CA TYR A 331 -5.63 -15.85 7.78
C TYR A 331 -6.41 -14.83 8.60
N ILE A 332 -6.73 -15.21 9.85
CA ILE A 332 -7.30 -14.30 10.85
C ILE A 332 -6.19 -13.96 11.84
N ASP A 333 -5.83 -12.68 11.94
CA ASP A 333 -4.96 -12.25 13.03
C ASP A 333 -5.77 -12.18 14.33
N LEU A 334 -5.69 -13.24 15.12
CA LEU A 334 -6.41 -13.35 16.38
C LEU A 334 -6.04 -12.24 17.37
N LYS A 335 -4.85 -11.62 17.26
CA LYS A 335 -4.46 -10.48 18.11
C LYS A 335 -5.13 -9.19 17.66
N GLU A 336 -5.28 -8.96 16.35
CA GLU A 336 -6.10 -7.84 15.86
C GLU A 336 -7.56 -8.00 16.25
N VAL A 337 -8.10 -9.24 16.23
CA VAL A 337 -9.47 -9.53 16.71
C VAL A 337 -9.59 -9.33 18.23
N GLN A 338 -8.60 -9.73 19.04
CA GLN A 338 -8.56 -9.43 20.48
C GLN A 338 -8.59 -7.92 20.76
N ASN A 339 -7.83 -7.12 19.99
CA ASN A 339 -7.79 -5.68 20.15
C ASN A 339 -9.17 -5.02 19.95
N VAL A 340 -10.06 -5.59 19.12
CA VAL A 340 -11.43 -5.10 18.95
C VAL A 340 -12.20 -5.12 20.27
N SER A 341 -12.11 -6.19 21.07
CA SER A 341 -12.77 -6.26 22.39
C SER A 341 -12.32 -5.11 23.29
N SER A 342 -11.01 -4.86 23.36
CA SER A 342 -10.43 -3.75 24.12
C SER A 342 -10.90 -2.38 23.63
N GLN A 343 -10.95 -2.16 22.31
CA GLN A 343 -11.41 -0.90 21.70
C GLN A 343 -12.90 -0.64 21.92
N VAL A 344 -13.74 -1.68 21.81
CA VAL A 344 -15.18 -1.60 22.10
C VAL A 344 -15.41 -1.35 23.59
N SER A 345 -14.70 -2.05 24.47
CA SER A 345 -14.77 -1.86 25.92
C SER A 345 -14.36 -0.43 26.33
N GLU A 346 -13.27 0.10 25.78
CA GLU A 346 -12.87 1.49 26.02
C GLU A 346 -13.96 2.49 25.60
N LEU A 347 -14.49 2.36 24.39
CA LEU A 347 -15.51 3.28 23.88
C LEU A 347 -16.83 3.16 24.64
N TYR A 348 -17.21 1.96 25.07
CA TYR A 348 -18.42 1.72 25.86
C TYR A 348 -18.30 2.28 27.28
N ASN A 349 -17.13 2.17 27.92
CA ASN A 349 -16.87 2.82 29.20
C ASN A 349 -16.87 4.36 29.08
N GLN A 350 -16.31 4.91 28.01
CA GLN A 350 -16.39 6.34 27.70
C GLN A 350 -17.83 6.83 27.51
N TYR A 351 -18.66 6.04 26.82
CA TYR A 351 -20.10 6.30 26.69
C TYR A 351 -20.81 6.27 28.05
N LYS A 352 -20.55 5.27 28.92
CA LYS A 352 -21.09 5.25 30.29
C LYS A 352 -20.70 6.50 31.09
N SER A 353 -19.46 7.00 30.94
CA SER A 353 -18.98 8.23 31.58
C SER A 353 -19.52 9.54 30.97
N SER A 354 -20.18 9.48 29.81
CA SER A 354 -20.83 10.62 29.15
C SER A 354 -22.36 10.68 29.39
N LEU A 355 -22.95 9.64 29.98
CA LEU A 355 -24.36 9.65 30.40
C LEU A 355 -24.63 10.83 31.34
N GLY A 356 -25.77 11.50 31.14
CA GLY A 356 -26.13 12.74 31.86
C GLY A 356 -25.39 14.00 31.40
N LYS A 357 -24.44 13.91 30.45
CA LYS A 357 -23.73 15.07 29.86
C LYS A 357 -24.06 15.26 28.37
N GLU A 358 -24.31 14.17 27.66
CA GLU A 358 -24.74 14.17 26.25
C GLU A 358 -25.59 12.94 25.95
N THR A 359 -26.44 13.02 24.93
CA THR A 359 -27.20 11.86 24.42
C THR A 359 -26.30 10.87 23.68
N CYS A 360 -26.78 9.64 23.50
CA CYS A 360 -26.10 8.64 22.66
C CYS A 360 -25.87 9.14 21.23
N ASP A 361 -26.82 9.87 20.66
CA ASP A 361 -26.71 10.47 19.33
C ASP A 361 -25.60 11.53 19.26
N GLU A 362 -25.49 12.39 20.26
CA GLU A 362 -24.42 13.39 20.36
C GLU A 362 -23.05 12.75 20.59
N PHE A 363 -22.98 11.74 21.46
CA PHE A 363 -21.76 10.96 21.69
C PHE A 363 -21.24 10.36 20.37
N PHE A 364 -22.08 9.58 19.68
CA PHE A 364 -21.71 8.96 18.40
C PHE A 364 -21.47 9.98 17.28
N LYS A 365 -22.24 11.07 17.21
CA LYS A 365 -22.00 12.20 16.27
C LYS A 365 -20.63 12.84 16.50
N GLY A 366 -20.21 12.98 17.77
CA GLY A 366 -18.87 13.41 18.16
C GLY A 366 -17.78 12.43 17.74
N VAL A 367 -17.92 11.15 18.10
CA VAL A 367 -16.99 10.06 17.73
C VAL A 367 -16.81 9.96 16.22
N ARG A 368 -17.91 9.96 15.45
CA ARG A 368 -17.91 9.95 13.97
C ARG A 368 -17.19 11.18 13.40
N LYS A 369 -17.51 12.39 13.89
CA LYS A 369 -16.86 13.64 13.47
C LYS A 369 -15.35 13.62 13.72
N LEU A 370 -14.91 13.06 14.85
CA LEU A 370 -13.49 12.90 15.20
C LEU A 370 -12.80 11.83 14.34
N LYS A 371 -13.42 10.65 14.10
CA LYS A 371 -12.88 9.61 13.22
C LYS A 371 -12.67 10.12 11.80
N ARG A 372 -13.71 10.74 11.20
CA ARG A 372 -13.66 11.32 9.85
C ARG A 372 -12.56 12.38 9.74
N ARG A 373 -12.46 13.29 10.72
CA ARG A 373 -11.37 14.31 10.78
C ARG A 373 -9.98 13.68 10.91
N SER A 374 -9.81 12.65 11.73
CA SER A 374 -8.52 11.95 11.87
C SER A 374 -8.03 11.40 10.52
N ILE A 375 -8.92 10.72 9.77
CA ILE A 375 -8.61 10.13 8.46
C ILE A 375 -8.30 11.23 7.42
N ILE A 376 -9.11 12.29 7.36
CA ILE A 376 -8.87 13.44 6.47
C ILE A 376 -7.53 14.11 6.78
N ASN A 377 -7.24 14.37 8.05
CA ASN A 377 -6.01 15.04 8.45
C ASN A 377 -4.77 14.17 8.21
N ASN A 378 -4.88 12.85 8.40
CA ASN A 378 -3.82 11.88 8.12
C ASN A 378 -3.45 11.87 6.62
N ILE A 379 -4.44 11.65 5.77
CA ILE A 379 -4.23 11.61 4.32
C ILE A 379 -3.85 12.99 3.79
N GLY A 380 -4.52 14.06 4.22
CA GLY A 380 -4.24 15.43 3.82
C GLY A 380 -2.83 15.90 4.20
N ALA A 381 -2.33 15.52 5.38
CA ALA A 381 -0.94 15.82 5.77
C ALA A 381 0.08 15.07 4.90
N CYS A 382 -0.18 13.79 4.57
CA CYS A 382 0.68 13.05 3.64
C CYS A 382 0.62 13.60 2.20
N ILE A 383 -0.56 14.00 1.71
CA ILE A 383 -0.74 14.63 0.40
C ILE A 383 -0.01 15.98 0.35
N LEU A 384 -0.15 16.83 1.37
CA LEU A 384 0.53 18.11 1.45
C LEU A 384 2.06 17.92 1.48
N ALA A 385 2.55 16.94 2.23
CA ALA A 385 3.97 16.61 2.26
C ALA A 385 4.48 16.14 0.88
N LEU A 386 3.87 15.10 0.32
CA LEU A 386 4.36 14.42 -0.89
C LEU A 386 4.07 15.16 -2.20
N GLY A 387 2.96 15.90 -2.27
CA GLY A 387 2.50 16.59 -3.47
C GLY A 387 2.82 18.08 -3.53
N VAL A 388 3.21 18.70 -2.40
CA VAL A 388 3.53 20.15 -2.35
C VAL A 388 4.90 20.41 -1.70
N ILE A 389 5.15 19.91 -0.48
CA ILE A 389 6.37 20.26 0.26
C ILE A 389 7.61 19.60 -0.36
N THR A 390 7.61 18.29 -0.61
CA THR A 390 8.74 17.58 -1.23
C THR A 390 9.06 18.10 -2.63
N PRO A 391 8.08 18.25 -3.57
CA PRO A 391 8.33 18.88 -4.87
C PRO A 391 8.81 20.34 -4.75
N GLY A 392 8.26 21.11 -3.81
CA GLY A 392 8.68 22.49 -3.54
C GLY A 392 10.13 22.61 -3.07
N ILE A 393 10.58 21.72 -2.17
CA ILE A 393 11.98 21.63 -1.73
C ILE A 393 12.90 21.28 -2.91
N MET A 394 12.49 20.33 -3.76
CA MET A 394 13.29 19.93 -4.93
C MET A 394 13.38 21.04 -5.99
N LEU A 395 12.27 21.74 -6.25
CA LEU A 395 12.24 22.89 -7.16
C LEU A 395 13.08 24.04 -6.62
N LEU A 396 12.94 24.39 -5.33
CA LEU A 396 13.76 25.41 -4.68
C LEU A 396 15.25 25.05 -4.78
N LYS A 397 15.64 23.82 -4.43
CA LYS A 397 17.03 23.37 -4.56
C LYS A 397 17.54 23.59 -5.98
N ARG A 398 16.83 23.10 -7.01
CA ARG A 398 17.22 23.27 -8.43
C ARG A 398 17.31 24.74 -8.85
N LEU A 399 16.41 25.60 -8.37
CA LEU A 399 16.46 27.05 -8.63
C LEU A 399 17.66 27.75 -7.96
N THR A 400 18.17 27.21 -6.87
CA THR A 400 19.37 27.69 -6.14
C THR A 400 20.69 27.02 -6.53
N ASP A 401 20.65 25.99 -7.40
CA ASP A 401 21.81 25.18 -7.73
C ASP A 401 22.71 25.89 -8.76
N LYS A 402 24.03 25.86 -8.55
CA LYS A 402 25.00 26.54 -9.42
C LYS A 402 25.12 25.91 -10.81
N SER A 403 24.54 24.72 -10.99
CA SER A 403 24.47 23.96 -12.23
C SER A 403 23.43 24.48 -13.26
N GLY A 404 22.59 25.44 -12.88
CA GLY A 404 21.61 26.09 -13.75
C GLY A 404 20.23 25.41 -13.77
N LYS A 405 19.26 26.07 -14.44
CA LYS A 405 17.85 25.64 -14.50
C LYS A 405 17.54 24.63 -15.62
N GLU A 406 18.50 24.36 -16.50
CA GLU A 406 18.30 23.51 -17.67
C GLU A 406 18.12 22.03 -17.28
N PHE A 407 17.29 21.30 -18.02
CA PHE A 407 17.07 19.87 -17.79
C PHE A 407 18.38 19.11 -18.07
N GLN A 408 18.95 18.48 -17.03
CA GLN A 408 20.28 17.87 -17.10
C GLN A 408 20.43 16.90 -18.28
N THR A 409 19.45 16.02 -18.54
CA THR A 409 19.54 15.08 -19.67
C THR A 409 19.54 15.78 -21.02
N LYS A 410 18.86 16.93 -21.19
CA LYS A 410 18.99 17.73 -22.43
C LYS A 410 20.38 18.36 -22.53
N ARG A 411 20.99 18.80 -21.43
CA ARG A 411 22.37 19.31 -21.42
C ARG A 411 23.40 18.20 -21.68
N GLU A 412 23.26 17.03 -21.06
CA GLU A 412 24.08 15.84 -21.31
C GLU A 412 24.02 15.42 -22.78
N ILE A 413 22.82 15.30 -23.36
CA ILE A 413 22.63 14.98 -24.78
C ILE A 413 23.22 16.09 -25.65
N LYS A 414 23.10 17.38 -25.28
CA LYS A 414 23.74 18.48 -26.00
C LYS A 414 25.27 18.38 -25.95
N GLU A 415 25.85 18.12 -24.78
CA GLU A 415 27.29 17.90 -24.58
C GLU A 415 27.80 16.64 -25.32
N GLN A 416 26.98 15.59 -25.42
CA GLN A 416 27.25 14.39 -26.24
C GLN A 416 27.20 14.73 -27.73
N LEU A 417 26.14 15.36 -28.23
CA LEU A 417 26.03 15.76 -29.64
C LEU A 417 27.14 16.74 -30.06
N ILE A 418 27.67 17.55 -29.14
CA ILE A 418 28.87 18.39 -29.36
C ILE A 418 30.15 17.54 -29.45
N LYS A 419 30.32 16.53 -28.58
CA LYS A 419 31.46 15.59 -28.63
C LYS A 419 31.41 14.64 -29.84
N GLU A 420 30.21 14.25 -30.26
CA GLU A 420 29.92 13.43 -31.44
C GLU A 420 29.98 14.26 -32.75
N GLY A 421 30.17 15.59 -32.67
CA GLY A 421 30.27 16.49 -33.84
C GLY A 421 28.96 16.73 -34.60
N ILE A 422 27.81 16.38 -34.00
CA ILE A 422 26.48 16.42 -34.63
C ILE A 422 25.83 17.80 -34.51
N ILE A 423 26.13 18.56 -33.45
CA ILE A 423 25.75 19.97 -33.27
C ILE A 423 26.93 20.77 -32.70
N SER A 424 26.95 22.09 -32.87
CA SER A 424 27.97 23.01 -32.32
C SER A 424 27.37 24.07 -31.40
#